data_AF-A0A821NS97-F1
#
_entry.id   AF-A0A821NS97-F1
#
_cell.length_a   1.000
_cell.length_b   1.000
_cell.length_c   1.000
_cell.angle_alpha   90.00
_cell.angle_beta   90.00
_cell.angle_gamma   90.00
#
_symmetry.space_group_name_H-M   'P 1'
#
loop_
_entity.id
_entity.type
_entity.pdbx_description
1 polymer ?
#
loop_
_entity_poly.entity_id
_entity_poly.type
_entity_poly.pdbx_seq_one_letter_code
_entity_poly.pdbx_strand_id
1 'polypeptide(L)'
;MNFVNDSPHESTENVSVIFIMTIDQSKLSNSNTQFAIIDKYSAVPSEQEILFTMHSVFRAVEIKQMAENSRLWEAHLTITDENDPQLSTLTDRIKQEINDEGWHRMDKLMLKVGHFDQAEELYNELLKNASTESNRAHIYQQLGISKNDQGKYPEASKFYEKS
;
A
#
# COMPACT_ATOMS: atom_id res chain seq x y z
N MET A 1 19.42 -21.56 -11.84
CA MET A 1 18.31 -21.96 -10.96
C MET A 1 17.09 -22.26 -11.82
N ASN A 2 16.54 -23.48 -11.76
CA ASN A 2 15.41 -23.93 -12.59
C ASN A 2 14.09 -23.77 -11.80
N PHE A 3 13.63 -22.53 -11.62
CA PHE A 3 12.33 -22.26 -10.97
C PHE A 3 11.11 -22.63 -11.84
N VAL A 4 11.32 -22.99 -13.10
CA VAL A 4 10.27 -23.12 -14.12
C VAL A 4 9.48 -24.44 -14.05
N ASN A 5 10.00 -25.46 -13.33
CA ASN A 5 9.44 -26.82 -13.42
C ASN A 5 8.64 -27.31 -12.19
N ASP A 6 8.60 -26.55 -11.08
CA ASP A 6 7.95 -26.99 -9.84
C ASP A 6 6.70 -26.14 -9.51
N SER A 7 5.70 -26.13 -10.41
CA SER A 7 4.36 -25.65 -10.04
C SER A 7 3.46 -26.85 -9.75
N PRO A 8 3.17 -27.18 -8.48
CA PRO A 8 2.22 -28.22 -8.14
C PRO A 8 0.81 -27.64 -8.26
N HIS A 9 0.01 -28.22 -9.16
CA HIS A 9 -1.39 -27.95 -9.46
C HIS A 9 -1.67 -26.82 -10.47
N GLU A 10 -1.74 -27.21 -11.75
CA GLU A 10 -2.33 -26.44 -12.84
C GLU A 10 -3.85 -26.25 -12.60
N SER A 11 -4.25 -25.22 -11.86
CA SER A 11 -5.52 -24.57 -12.16
C SER A 11 -5.31 -23.68 -13.38
N THR A 12 -6.18 -23.79 -14.39
CA THR A 12 -6.08 -23.01 -15.64
C THR A 12 -6.30 -21.51 -15.46
N GLU A 13 -6.58 -21.05 -14.23
CA GLU A 13 -6.91 -19.67 -13.88
C GLU A 13 -5.70 -18.90 -13.30
N ASN A 14 -4.64 -19.59 -12.90
CA ASN A 14 -3.48 -18.96 -12.27
C ASN A 14 -2.30 -18.85 -13.23
N VAL A 15 -1.60 -17.70 -13.18
CA VAL A 15 -0.35 -17.46 -13.92
C VAL A 15 0.82 -17.32 -12.95
N SER A 16 2.01 -17.73 -13.40
CA SER A 16 3.24 -17.52 -12.65
C SER A 16 3.84 -16.18 -12.99
N VAL A 17 4.34 -15.45 -11.99
CA VAL A 17 4.98 -14.14 -12.15
C VAL A 17 6.37 -14.18 -11.54
N ILE A 18 7.38 -13.80 -12.31
CA ILE A 18 8.75 -13.57 -11.84
C ILE A 18 8.95 -12.05 -11.71
N PHE A 19 9.35 -11.62 -10.52
CA PHE A 19 9.74 -10.24 -10.28
C PHE A 19 11.22 -10.06 -10.57
N ILE A 20 11.54 -9.21 -11.53
CA ILE A 20 12.92 -8.83 -11.88
C ILE A 20 13.15 -7.42 -11.33
N MET A 21 13.79 -7.34 -10.16
CA MET A 21 14.02 -6.08 -9.46
C MET A 21 15.41 -5.54 -9.77
N THR A 22 15.48 -4.37 -10.41
CA THR A 22 16.73 -3.68 -10.72
C THR A 22 16.95 -2.53 -9.74
N ILE A 23 18.13 -2.53 -9.09
CA ILE A 23 18.55 -1.47 -8.17
C ILE A 23 19.64 -0.65 -8.85
N ASP A 24 19.27 0.54 -9.34
CA ASP A 24 20.22 1.49 -9.94
C ASP A 24 20.58 2.56 -8.91
N GLN A 25 21.70 2.37 -8.22
CA GLN A 25 22.16 3.29 -7.18
C GLN A 25 22.39 4.72 -7.69
N SER A 26 22.65 4.92 -8.99
CA SER A 26 22.85 6.26 -9.55
C SER A 26 21.57 7.10 -9.57
N LYS A 27 20.41 6.45 -9.50
CA LYS A 27 19.08 7.08 -9.50
C LYS A 27 18.53 7.32 -8.10
N LEU A 28 19.21 6.81 -7.07
CA LEU A 28 18.82 7.01 -5.68
C LEU A 28 19.47 8.28 -5.15
N SER A 29 18.68 9.16 -4.54
CA SER A 29 19.21 10.27 -3.77
C SER A 29 20.12 9.73 -2.66
N ASN A 30 21.28 10.36 -2.47
CA ASN A 30 22.30 9.97 -1.49
C ASN A 30 21.84 10.10 -0.01
N SER A 31 20.53 10.21 0.24
CA SER A 31 19.96 10.73 1.48
C SER A 31 19.60 9.65 2.50
N ASN A 32 19.31 8.40 2.10
CA ASN A 32 19.04 7.31 3.05
C ASN A 32 19.39 5.93 2.48
N THR A 33 19.88 5.01 3.32
CA THR A 33 20.09 3.61 2.94
C THR A 33 18.74 2.93 2.73
N GLN A 34 18.34 2.73 1.47
CA GLN A 34 17.05 2.12 1.10
C GLN A 34 17.05 0.59 1.13
N PHE A 35 18.24 -0.02 1.11
CA PHE A 35 18.41 -1.46 1.16
C PHE A 35 19.75 -1.86 1.77
N ALA A 36 19.84 -3.10 2.24
CA ALA A 36 21.06 -3.71 2.75
C ALA A 36 21.22 -5.12 2.18
N ILE A 37 22.45 -5.50 1.85
CA ILE A 37 22.78 -6.90 1.52
C ILE A 37 22.96 -7.64 2.85
N ILE A 38 22.20 -8.71 3.05
CA ILE A 38 22.12 -9.46 4.31
C ILE A 38 22.54 -10.92 4.15
N ASP A 39 23.32 -11.26 3.12
CA ASP A 39 23.80 -12.62 2.83
C ASP A 39 24.35 -13.37 4.06
N LYS A 40 25.01 -12.66 4.98
CA LYS A 40 25.58 -13.23 6.22
C LYS A 40 24.53 -13.74 7.21
N TYR A 41 23.28 -13.34 7.04
CA TYR A 41 22.13 -13.67 7.89
C TYR A 41 21.11 -14.53 7.17
N SER A 42 21.37 -14.91 5.91
CA SER A 42 20.45 -15.75 5.14
C SER A 42 20.23 -17.09 5.82
N ALA A 43 18.97 -17.52 5.86
CA ALA A 43 18.61 -18.86 6.34
C ALA A 43 19.09 -19.96 5.37
N VAL A 44 19.34 -19.61 4.10
CA VAL A 44 19.75 -20.52 3.03
C VAL A 44 21.12 -20.06 2.50
N PRO A 45 22.24 -20.72 2.86
CA PRO A 45 23.58 -20.23 2.55
C PRO A 45 23.93 -20.03 1.06
N SER A 46 23.14 -20.61 0.15
CA SER A 46 23.32 -20.47 -1.30
C SER A 46 22.59 -19.27 -1.90
N GLU A 47 21.75 -18.59 -1.13
CA GLU A 47 20.97 -17.44 -1.58
C GLU A 47 21.68 -16.13 -1.27
N GLN A 48 21.41 -15.12 -2.10
CA GLN A 48 21.81 -13.75 -1.87
C GLN A 48 20.54 -12.97 -1.49
N GLU A 49 20.57 -12.30 -0.35
CA GLU A 49 19.40 -11.67 0.23
C GLU A 49 19.60 -10.16 0.36
N ILE A 50 18.58 -9.42 -0.06
CA ILE A 50 18.52 -7.97 0.05
C ILE A 50 17.35 -7.61 0.95
N LEU A 51 17.63 -6.89 2.03
CA LEU A 51 16.62 -6.31 2.92
C LEU A 51 16.32 -4.88 2.47
N PHE A 52 15.07 -4.61 2.12
CA PHE A 52 14.58 -3.27 1.84
C PHE A 52 14.03 -2.61 3.10
N THR A 53 14.08 -1.28 3.18
CA THR A 53 13.36 -0.56 4.24
C THR A 53 11.86 -0.75 4.08
N MET A 54 11.14 -0.76 5.22
CA MET A 54 9.69 -0.76 5.18
C MET A 54 9.17 0.45 4.39
N HIS A 55 8.12 0.25 3.61
CA HIS A 55 7.55 1.24 2.68
C HIS A 55 8.42 1.57 1.46
N SER A 56 9.38 0.71 1.11
CA SER A 56 10.05 0.80 -0.20
C SER A 56 9.05 0.65 -1.33
N VAL A 57 9.07 1.60 -2.26
CA VAL A 57 8.19 1.61 -3.43
C VAL A 57 8.99 1.19 -4.66
N PHE A 58 8.39 0.30 -5.46
CA PHE A 58 8.92 -0.14 -6.74
C PHE A 58 7.97 0.26 -7.86
N ARG A 59 8.53 0.84 -8.92
CA ARG A 59 7.80 1.11 -10.15
C ARG A 59 7.88 -0.09 -11.07
N ALA A 60 6.74 -0.56 -11.55
CA ALA A 60 6.67 -1.46 -12.71
C ALA A 60 7.07 -0.69 -13.98
N VAL A 61 8.21 -1.07 -14.56
CA VAL A 61 8.74 -0.47 -15.78
C VAL A 61 8.20 -1.21 -17.01
N GLU A 62 8.16 -2.54 -16.94
CA GLU A 62 7.67 -3.40 -18.00
C GLU A 62 7.01 -4.64 -17.38
N ILE A 63 5.88 -5.05 -17.94
CA ILE A 63 5.26 -6.34 -17.64
C ILE A 63 5.09 -7.05 -18.97
N LYS A 64 5.73 -8.21 -19.12
CA LYS A 64 5.68 -8.97 -20.37
C LYS A 64 5.58 -10.46 -20.12
N GLN A 65 4.99 -11.15 -21.08
CA GLN A 65 4.91 -12.60 -21.08
C GLN A 65 6.22 -13.17 -21.66
N MET A 66 6.72 -14.26 -21.07
CA MET A 66 7.90 -14.94 -21.60
C MET A 66 7.58 -15.63 -22.92
N ALA A 67 8.43 -15.42 -23.92
CA ALA A 67 8.24 -15.99 -25.27
C ALA A 67 8.18 -17.53 -25.26
N GLU A 68 8.92 -18.17 -24.36
CA GLU A 68 9.04 -19.63 -24.26
C GLU A 68 7.96 -20.27 -23.36
N ASN A 69 7.25 -19.48 -22.55
CA ASN A 69 6.22 -19.97 -21.65
C ASN A 69 5.09 -18.95 -21.48
N SER A 70 3.95 -19.20 -22.13
CA SER A 70 2.77 -18.32 -22.08
C SER A 70 2.09 -18.26 -20.70
N ARG A 71 2.47 -19.08 -19.73
CA ARG A 71 1.96 -19.00 -18.36
C ARG A 71 2.89 -18.26 -17.41
N LEU A 72 4.04 -17.80 -17.91
CA LEU A 72 5.05 -17.11 -17.13
C LEU A 72 5.16 -15.66 -17.58
N TRP A 73 5.01 -14.76 -16.61
CA TRP A 73 5.11 -13.33 -16.80
C TRP A 73 6.31 -12.77 -16.05
N GLU A 74 7.01 -11.82 -16.66
CA GLU A 74 8.07 -11.05 -16.03
C GLU A 74 7.53 -9.67 -15.67
N ALA A 75 7.64 -9.30 -14.40
CA ALA A 75 7.40 -7.95 -13.92
C ALA A 75 8.76 -7.29 -13.61
N HIS A 76 9.17 -6.39 -14.48
CA HIS A 76 10.41 -5.63 -14.36
C HIS A 76 10.17 -4.42 -13.48
N LEU A 77 10.83 -4.38 -12.33
CA LEU A 77 10.64 -3.38 -11.30
C LEU A 77 11.91 -2.56 -11.08
N THR A 78 11.77 -1.26 -10.85
CA THR A 78 12.86 -0.39 -10.38
C THR A 78 12.50 0.24 -9.05
N ILE A 79 13.46 0.32 -8.14
CA ILE A 79 13.28 1.07 -6.89
C ILE A 79 13.11 2.57 -7.20
N THR A 80 12.29 3.24 -6.41
CA THR A 80 12.09 4.70 -6.46
C THR A 80 12.63 5.37 -5.19
N ASP A 81 12.78 6.69 -5.21
CA ASP A 81 13.15 7.47 -4.02
C ASP A 81 12.17 8.62 -3.74
N GLU A 82 12.49 9.42 -2.73
CA GLU A 82 11.71 10.60 -2.35
C GLU A 82 11.67 11.72 -3.40
N ASN A 83 12.61 11.71 -4.36
CA ASN A 83 12.71 12.71 -5.43
C ASN A 83 12.06 12.23 -6.73
N ASP A 84 11.43 11.06 -6.72
CA ASP A 84 10.76 10.50 -7.87
C ASP A 84 9.62 11.42 -8.34
N PRO A 85 9.68 11.97 -9.58
CA PRO A 85 8.69 12.95 -10.04
C PRO A 85 7.26 12.41 -10.11
N GLN A 86 7.09 11.10 -10.36
CA GLN A 86 5.75 10.51 -10.42
C GLN A 86 5.19 10.30 -9.02
N LEU A 87 6.02 9.93 -8.03
CA LEU A 87 5.58 9.90 -6.63
C LEU A 87 5.20 11.30 -6.13
N SER A 88 5.96 12.33 -6.51
CA SER A 88 5.57 13.72 -6.24
C SER A 88 4.23 14.06 -6.87
N THR A 89 4.04 13.74 -8.16
CA THR A 89 2.79 13.99 -8.89
C THR A 89 1.60 13.26 -8.25
N LEU A 90 1.77 11.99 -7.87
CA LEU A 90 0.75 11.20 -7.18
C LEU A 90 0.40 11.83 -5.83
N THR A 91 1.42 12.24 -5.07
CA THR A 91 1.23 12.89 -3.77
C THR A 91 0.42 14.18 -3.92
N ASP A 92 0.73 15.00 -4.92
CA ASP A 92 0.00 16.24 -5.17
C ASP A 92 -1.43 15.99 -5.66
N ARG A 93 -1.63 14.95 -6.48
CA ARG A 93 -2.97 14.51 -6.87
C ARG A 93 -3.80 14.07 -5.67
N ILE A 94 -3.22 13.28 -4.77
CA ILE A 94 -3.88 12.87 -3.53
C ILE A 94 -4.25 14.11 -2.72
N LYS A 95 -3.34 15.06 -2.51
CA LYS A 95 -3.59 16.33 -1.80
C LYS A 95 -4.75 17.13 -2.40
N GLN A 96 -4.85 17.20 -3.73
CA GLN A 96 -5.96 17.88 -4.42
C GLN A 96 -7.30 17.17 -4.21
N GLU A 97 -7.30 15.84 -4.18
CA GLU A 97 -8.52 15.06 -3.95
C GLU A 97 -8.99 15.11 -2.48
N ILE A 98 -8.06 15.32 -1.54
CA ILE A 98 -8.36 15.57 -0.11
C ILE A 98 -8.38 17.07 0.22
N ASN A 99 -9.00 17.88 -0.65
CA ASN A 99 -9.13 19.33 -0.44
C ASN A 99 -10.20 19.65 0.62
N ASP A 100 -9.86 19.38 1.88
CA ASP A 100 -10.65 19.65 3.07
C ASP A 100 -9.76 20.32 4.13
N GLU A 101 -10.35 20.75 5.24
CA GLU A 101 -9.65 21.42 6.33
C GLU A 101 -9.76 20.66 7.66
N GLY A 102 -8.82 20.93 8.56
CA GLY A 102 -8.79 20.35 9.89
C GLY A 102 -8.76 18.82 9.90
N TRP A 103 -9.52 18.22 10.81
CA TRP A 103 -9.55 16.77 10.99
C TRP A 103 -10.21 16.04 9.82
N HIS A 104 -11.10 16.69 9.06
CA HIS A 104 -11.75 16.10 7.89
C HIS A 104 -10.75 15.74 6.78
N ARG A 105 -9.69 16.55 6.63
CA ARG A 105 -8.59 16.24 5.71
C ARG A 105 -7.81 15.01 6.16
N MET A 106 -7.53 14.90 7.47
CA MET A 106 -6.80 13.78 8.03
C MET A 106 -7.59 12.48 7.93
N ASP A 107 -8.88 12.54 8.25
CA ASP A 107 -9.87 11.49 8.03
C ASP A 107 -9.82 10.96 6.59
N LYS A 108 -10.09 11.83 5.60
CA LYS A 108 -10.06 11.45 4.18
C LYS A 108 -8.72 10.86 3.75
N LEU A 109 -7.62 11.38 4.27
CA LEU A 109 -6.29 10.82 4.01
C LEU A 109 -6.19 9.40 4.56
N MET A 110 -6.52 9.18 5.84
CA MET A 110 -6.43 7.87 6.50
C MET A 110 -7.31 6.82 5.82
N LEU A 111 -8.54 7.15 5.45
CA LEU A 111 -9.41 6.25 4.68
C LEU A 111 -8.78 5.90 3.33
N LYS A 112 -8.23 6.89 2.63
CA LYS A 112 -7.65 6.71 1.30
C LYS A 112 -6.36 5.90 1.28
N VAL A 113 -5.56 5.97 2.34
CA VAL A 113 -4.34 5.16 2.49
C VAL A 113 -4.59 3.85 3.25
N GLY A 114 -5.85 3.56 3.62
CA GLY A 114 -6.23 2.30 4.30
C GLY A 114 -5.85 2.23 5.78
N HIS A 115 -5.52 3.37 6.41
CA HIS A 115 -5.17 3.46 7.83
C HIS A 115 -6.43 3.53 8.71
N PHE A 116 -7.28 2.52 8.60
CA PHE A 116 -8.61 2.59 9.20
C PHE A 116 -8.62 2.55 10.72
N ASP A 117 -7.68 1.83 11.34
CA ASP A 117 -7.57 1.77 12.81
C ASP A 117 -7.24 3.15 13.39
N GLN A 118 -6.33 3.89 12.75
CA GLN A 118 -5.98 5.26 13.13
C GLN A 118 -7.16 6.22 12.91
N ALA A 119 -7.94 6.01 11.84
CA ALA A 119 -9.16 6.77 11.60
C ALA A 119 -10.19 6.55 12.72
N GLU A 120 -10.39 5.30 13.13
CA GLU A 120 -11.30 4.93 14.21
C GLU A 120 -10.86 5.51 15.57
N GLU A 121 -9.56 5.49 15.89
CA GLU A 121 -9.02 6.19 17.08
C GLU A 121 -9.31 7.68 17.05
N LEU A 122 -9.06 8.36 15.93
CA LEU A 122 -9.35 9.78 15.76
C LEU A 122 -10.84 10.08 15.99
N TYR A 123 -11.75 9.34 15.36
CA TYR A 123 -13.18 9.59 15.51
C TYR A 123 -13.67 9.35 16.94
N ASN A 124 -13.14 8.33 17.61
CA ASN A 124 -13.49 8.06 19.01
C ASN A 124 -13.04 9.21 19.92
N GLU A 125 -11.86 9.80 19.68
CA GLU A 125 -11.41 11.01 20.39
C GLU A 125 -12.25 12.25 20.04
N LEU A 126 -12.63 12.43 18.78
CA LEU A 126 -13.52 13.52 18.37
C LEU A 126 -14.91 13.38 19.00
N LEU A 127 -15.43 12.16 19.11
CA LEU A 127 -16.75 11.88 19.69
C LEU A 127 -16.81 12.24 21.17
N LYS A 128 -15.73 11.99 21.94
CA LYS A 128 -15.61 12.39 23.36
C LYS A 128 -15.73 13.90 23.54
N ASN A 129 -15.26 14.68 22.56
CA ASN A 129 -15.20 16.13 22.61
C ASN A 129 -16.31 16.82 21.80
N ALA A 130 -17.24 16.06 21.22
CA ALA A 130 -18.31 16.59 20.39
C ALA A 130 -19.33 17.36 21.24
N SER A 131 -19.46 18.66 20.99
CA SER A 131 -20.33 19.57 21.75
C SER A 131 -21.78 19.59 21.26
N THR A 132 -22.05 19.15 20.03
CA THR A 132 -23.39 19.18 19.41
C THR A 132 -23.79 17.81 18.89
N GLU A 133 -25.10 17.55 18.82
CA GLU A 133 -25.62 16.34 18.17
C GLU A 133 -25.24 16.29 16.69
N SER A 134 -25.23 17.44 16.01
CA SER A 134 -24.79 17.50 14.61
C SER A 134 -23.34 17.05 14.42
N ASN A 135 -22.44 17.39 15.35
CA ASN A 135 -21.05 16.93 15.29
C ASN A 135 -20.96 15.42 15.56
N ARG A 136 -21.72 14.91 16.54
CA ARG A 136 -21.79 13.48 16.83
C ARG A 136 -22.30 12.68 15.64
N ALA A 137 -23.38 13.14 15.02
CA ALA A 137 -23.97 12.53 13.82
C ALA A 137 -22.93 12.41 12.71
N HIS A 138 -22.23 13.50 12.40
CA HIS A 138 -21.18 13.50 11.38
C HIS A 138 -20.04 12.53 11.71
N ILE A 139 -19.61 12.47 12.97
CA ILE A 139 -18.56 11.52 13.41
C ILE A 139 -19.04 10.07 13.29
N TYR A 140 -20.29 9.76 13.64
CA TYR A 140 -20.87 8.44 13.44
C TYR A 140 -20.97 8.08 11.96
N GLN A 141 -21.32 9.03 11.10
CA GLN A 141 -21.30 8.81 9.65
C GLN A 141 -19.90 8.41 9.16
N GLN A 142 -18.84 9.08 9.62
CA GLN A 142 -17.46 8.73 9.23
C GLN A 142 -17.02 7.36 9.77
N LEU A 143 -17.37 7.02 11.02
CA LEU A 143 -17.15 5.67 11.57
C LEU A 143 -17.85 4.59 10.73
N GLY A 144 -19.08 4.86 10.28
CA GLY A 144 -19.81 3.97 9.39
C GLY A 144 -19.11 3.79 8.05
N ILE A 145 -18.65 4.88 7.40
CA ILE A 145 -17.88 4.84 6.15
C ILE A 145 -16.60 4.02 6.32
N SER A 146 -15.83 4.27 7.39
CA SER A 146 -14.61 3.51 7.67
C SER A 146 -14.86 2.00 7.77
N LYS A 147 -15.91 1.58 8.50
CA LYS A 147 -16.27 0.16 8.59
C LYS A 147 -16.76 -0.40 7.26
N ASN A 148 -17.46 0.39 6.45
CA ASN A 148 -17.91 -0.01 5.12
C ASN A 148 -16.71 -0.26 4.18
N ASP A 149 -15.70 0.61 4.20
CA ASP A 149 -14.48 0.48 3.38
C ASP A 149 -13.62 -0.71 3.82
N GLN A 150 -13.71 -1.11 5.09
CA GLN A 150 -13.14 -2.36 5.62
C GLN A 150 -13.96 -3.62 5.26
N GLY A 151 -15.13 -3.48 4.62
CA GLY A 151 -16.06 -4.58 4.35
C GLY A 151 -16.84 -5.07 5.59
N LYS A 152 -16.78 -4.35 6.71
CA LYS A 152 -17.48 -4.66 7.98
C LYS A 152 -18.89 -4.07 8.00
N TYR A 153 -19.72 -4.46 7.03
CA TYR A 153 -21.05 -3.88 6.82
C TYR A 153 -21.99 -3.92 8.04
N PRO A 154 -22.03 -5.01 8.85
CA PRO A 154 -22.88 -5.02 10.05
C PRO A 154 -22.44 -4.01 11.12
N GLU A 155 -21.15 -3.73 11.23
CA GLU A 155 -20.64 -2.69 12.13
C GLU A 155 -20.94 -1.29 11.57
N ALA A 156 -20.78 -1.10 10.25
CA ALA A 156 -21.12 0.15 9.58
C ALA A 156 -22.59 0.56 9.82
N SER A 157 -23.54 -0.39 9.70
CA SER A 157 -24.97 -0.13 9.93
C SER A 157 -25.25 0.43 11.32
N LYS A 158 -24.59 -0.10 12.36
CA LYS A 158 -24.76 0.37 13.75
C LYS A 158 -24.33 1.82 13.93
N PHE A 159 -23.39 2.29 13.12
CA PHE A 159 -22.95 3.68 13.14
C PHE A 159 -23.88 4.57 12.30
N TYR A 160 -24.33 4.10 11.13
CA TYR A 160 -25.31 4.84 10.33
C TYR A 160 -26.64 5.05 11.05
N GLU A 161 -27.07 4.10 11.88
CA GLU A 161 -28.27 4.24 12.73
C GLU A 161 -28.12 5.28 13.85
N LYS A 162 -26.88 5.61 14.24
CA LYS A 162 -26.57 6.63 15.26
C LYS A 162 -26.31 8.01 14.67
N SER A 163 -26.09 8.07 13.36
CA SER A 163 -25.92 9.31 12.61
C SER A 163 -27.25 10.03 12.42
#